data_AF-A0A0H1BKI8-F1
#
_entry.id   AF-A0A0H1BKI8-F1
#
_cell.length_a   1.000
_cell.length_b   1.000
_cell.length_c   1.000
_cell.angle_alpha   90.00
_cell.angle_beta   90.00
_cell.angle_gamma   90.00
#
_symmetry.space_group_name_H-M   'P 1'
#
loop_
_entity.id
_entity.type
_entity.pdbx_description
1 polymer ?
#
loop_
_entity_poly.entity_id
_entity_poly.type
_entity_poly.pdbx_seq_one_letter_code
_entity_poly.pdbx_strand_id
1 'polypeptide(L)'
;MILPFSTPNGHVHMLRHLSPDIVYIQESMTGNDGEPVNQISGWVRQVVVVVGAEGGRGGLVDSDDESALGTDKGEKWWQKEGVTGLGKRIDVVDGLRTGEDWRRRVSGHD
;
A
#
# COMPACT_ATOMS: atom_id res chain seq x y z
N MET A 1 -16.90 2.11 -8.37
CA MET A 1 -16.95 3.59 -8.54
C MET A 1 -15.57 4.05 -8.96
N ILE A 2 -15.45 4.95 -9.94
CA ILE A 2 -14.18 5.52 -10.37
C ILE A 2 -14.23 7.01 -10.06
N LEU A 3 -13.25 7.53 -9.34
CA LEU A 3 -13.17 8.94 -8.95
C LEU A 3 -11.82 9.51 -9.46
N PRO A 4 -11.84 10.32 -10.52
CA PRO A 4 -10.62 10.89 -11.07
C PRO A 4 -10.07 12.02 -10.19
N PHE A 5 -8.75 12.21 -10.23
CA PHE A 5 -8.06 13.33 -9.61
C PHE A 5 -6.91 13.80 -10.51
N SER A 6 -6.54 15.07 -10.43
CA SER A 6 -5.57 15.70 -11.36
C SER A 6 -4.31 16.22 -10.67
N THR A 7 -4.20 16.05 -9.35
CA THR A 7 -3.03 16.44 -8.57
C THR A 7 -2.38 15.19 -7.96
N PRO A 8 -1.05 15.16 -7.77
CA PRO A 8 -0.38 13.98 -7.22
C PRO A 8 -1.01 13.44 -5.91
N ASN A 9 -1.44 14.33 -5.02
CA ASN A 9 -2.05 14.00 -3.74
C ASN A 9 -3.59 14.15 -3.71
N GLY A 10 -4.25 14.26 -4.86
CA GLY A 10 -5.71 14.42 -4.91
C GLY A 10 -6.47 13.26 -4.26
N HIS A 11 -5.90 12.05 -4.34
CA HIS A 11 -6.41 10.85 -3.69
C HIS A 11 -6.51 10.99 -2.16
N VAL A 12 -5.59 11.70 -1.50
CA VAL A 12 -5.58 11.93 -0.04
C VAL A 12 -6.84 12.69 0.39
N HIS A 13 -7.13 13.79 -0.31
CA HIS A 13 -8.31 14.61 -0.02
C HIS A 13 -9.61 13.85 -0.28
N MET A 14 -9.66 13.02 -1.33
CA MET A 14 -10.83 12.19 -1.60
C MET A 14 -11.06 11.16 -0.50
N LEU A 15 -10.02 10.44 -0.09
CA LEU A 15 -10.11 9.42 0.97
C LEU A 15 -10.56 10.02 2.30
N ARG A 16 -10.14 11.25 2.63
CA ARG A 16 -10.62 11.98 3.80
C ARG A 16 -12.15 12.16 3.78
N HIS A 17 -12.74 12.49 2.64
CA HIS A 17 -14.18 12.72 2.54
C HIS A 17 -14.97 11.40 2.48
N LEU A 18 -14.43 10.38 1.81
CA LEU A 18 -15.06 9.05 1.74
C LEU A 18 -15.02 8.33 3.08
N SER A 19 -13.98 8.56 3.89
CA SER A 19 -13.76 7.92 5.19
C SER A 19 -13.95 6.39 5.18
N PRO A 20 -13.29 5.65 4.26
CA PRO A 20 -13.37 4.19 4.26
C PRO A 20 -12.70 3.60 5.50
N ASP A 21 -13.13 2.41 5.92
CA ASP A 21 -12.50 1.70 7.04
C ASP A 21 -11.08 1.22 6.71
N ILE A 22 -10.87 0.72 5.49
CA ILE A 22 -9.59 0.19 5.01
C ILE A 22 -9.24 0.77 3.65
N VAL A 23 -7.98 1.15 3.47
CA VAL A 23 -7.43 1.68 2.21
C VAL A 23 -6.26 0.81 1.77
N TYR A 24 -6.37 0.18 0.61
CA TYR A 24 -5.22 -0.38 -0.09
C TYR A 24 -4.65 0.68 -1.03
N ILE A 25 -3.35 0.98 -0.89
CA ILE A 25 -2.68 2.02 -1.68
C ILE A 25 -1.35 1.47 -2.23
N GLN A 26 -1.10 1.70 -3.52
CA GLN A 26 0.15 1.27 -4.15
C GLN A 26 1.33 2.10 -3.63
N GLU A 27 2.48 1.46 -3.45
CA GLU A 27 3.71 2.10 -2.93
C GLU A 27 4.08 3.40 -3.66
N SER A 28 3.94 3.46 -4.98
CA SER A 28 4.28 4.66 -5.77
C SER A 28 3.38 5.87 -5.51
N MET A 29 2.24 5.69 -4.85
CA MET A 29 1.35 6.78 -4.41
C MET A 29 1.68 7.28 -3.00
N THR A 30 2.67 6.69 -2.33
CA THR A 30 3.00 6.99 -0.93
C THR A 30 4.09 8.05 -0.77
N GLY A 31 4.62 8.57 -1.88
CA GLY A 31 5.77 9.48 -1.86
C GLY A 31 7.03 8.84 -1.28
N ASN A 32 8.09 9.64 -1.09
CA ASN A 32 9.39 9.12 -0.65
C ASN A 32 9.40 8.73 0.83
N ASP A 33 8.66 9.45 1.67
CA ASP A 33 8.65 9.32 3.13
C ASP A 33 7.31 8.86 3.72
N GLY A 34 6.37 8.41 2.88
CA GLY A 34 5.06 7.94 3.35
C GLY A 34 4.11 9.05 3.79
N GLU A 35 4.39 10.32 3.47
CA GLU A 35 3.58 11.47 3.93
C GLU A 35 2.08 11.33 3.60
N PRO A 36 1.64 10.99 2.36
CA PRO A 36 0.25 10.69 2.05
C PRO A 36 -0.36 9.62 2.96
N VAL A 37 0.38 8.52 3.22
CA VAL A 37 -0.11 7.40 4.04
C VAL A 37 -0.28 7.83 5.50
N ASN A 38 0.67 8.59 6.03
CA ASN A 38 0.58 9.15 7.38
C ASN A 38 -0.65 10.06 7.52
N GLN A 39 -0.90 10.93 6.54
CA GLN A 39 -2.10 11.77 6.53
C GLN A 39 -3.38 10.93 6.48
N ILE A 40 -3.46 9.97 5.56
CA ILE A 40 -4.63 9.09 5.40
C ILE A 40 -4.90 8.30 6.70
N SER A 41 -3.86 7.71 7.31
CA SER A 41 -3.97 6.90 8.53
C SER A 41 -4.49 7.67 9.75
N GLY A 42 -4.38 9.00 9.74
CA GLY A 42 -5.00 9.86 10.76
C GLY A 42 -6.52 9.92 10.67
N TRP A 43 -7.11 9.56 9.53
CA TRP A 43 -8.56 9.64 9.28
C TRP A 43 -9.21 8.28 9.11
N VAL A 44 -8.52 7.32 8.49
CA VAL A 44 -9.06 5.97 8.26
C VAL A 44 -8.61 5.01 9.36
N ARG A 45 -9.34 3.91 9.54
CA ARG A 45 -8.99 2.91 10.56
C ARG A 45 -7.71 2.18 10.18
N GLN A 46 -7.54 1.87 8.89
CA GLN A 46 -6.40 1.11 8.41
C GLN A 46 -5.95 1.50 6.99
N VAL A 47 -4.64 1.56 6.78
CA VAL A 47 -4.00 1.69 5.47
C VAL A 47 -3.11 0.47 5.24
N VAL A 48 -3.21 -0.13 4.06
CA VAL A 48 -2.38 -1.24 3.59
C VAL A 48 -1.60 -0.77 2.37
N VAL A 49 -0.28 -0.69 2.50
CA VAL A 49 0.63 -0.35 1.40
C VAL A 49 0.89 -1.62 0.59
N VAL A 50 0.59 -1.55 -0.71
CA VAL A 50 0.81 -2.65 -1.65
C VAL A 50 2.15 -2.44 -2.35
N VAL A 51 3.10 -3.33 -2.09
CA VAL A 51 4.46 -3.32 -2.65
C VAL A 51 4.60 -4.36 -3.75
N GLY A 52 5.52 -4.17 -4.70
CA GLY A 52 5.77 -5.15 -5.77
C GLY A 52 4.65 -5.26 -6.82
N ALA A 53 3.60 -4.44 -6.75
CA ALA A 53 2.54 -4.38 -7.76
C ALA A 53 2.91 -3.55 -9.00
N GLU A 54 4.07 -2.87 -9.00
CA GLU A 54 4.54 -2.09 -10.13
C GLU A 54 5.00 -3.02 -11.27
N GLY A 55 4.31 -2.95 -12.42
CA GLY A 55 4.74 -3.63 -13.65
C GLY A 55 3.79 -4.69 -14.20
N GLY A 56 2.61 -4.92 -13.61
CA GLY A 56 1.57 -5.77 -14.21
C GLY A 56 1.96 -7.24 -14.44
N ARG A 57 3.11 -7.69 -13.93
CA ARG A 57 3.60 -9.07 -14.01
C ARG A 57 3.06 -9.87 -12.84
N GLY A 58 1.73 -10.02 -12.78
CA GLY A 58 1.07 -11.01 -11.92
C GLY A 58 1.21 -12.44 -12.46
N GLY A 59 2.41 -12.82 -12.91
CA GLY A 59 2.68 -14.10 -13.54
C GLY A 59 4.08 -14.56 -13.17
N LEU A 60 4.13 -15.54 -12.26
CA LEU A 60 5.21 -16.52 -12.07
C LEU A 60 6.58 -16.03 -12.56
N VAL A 61 7.22 -15.15 -11.79
CA VAL A 61 8.68 -15.00 -11.89
C VAL A 61 9.26 -16.05 -10.96
N ASP A 62 9.81 -17.10 -11.54
CA ASP A 62 10.57 -18.13 -10.82
C ASP A 62 11.66 -17.47 -9.96
N SER A 63 11.86 -18.03 -8.77
CA SER A 63 12.61 -17.50 -7.62
C SER A 63 14.12 -17.29 -7.79
N ASP A 64 14.62 -16.79 -8.92
CA ASP A 64 16.07 -16.62 -9.12
C ASP A 64 16.52 -15.24 -9.65
N ASP A 65 15.60 -14.30 -9.94
CA ASP A 65 15.98 -13.03 -10.59
C ASP A 65 15.46 -11.76 -9.87
N GLU A 66 15.35 -11.82 -8.54
CA GLU A 66 15.12 -10.69 -7.63
C GLU A 66 16.29 -9.66 -7.60
N SER A 67 17.27 -9.78 -8.51
CA SER A 67 18.44 -8.89 -8.56
C SER A 67 18.42 -7.88 -9.72
N ALA A 68 17.46 -8.01 -10.66
CA ALA A 68 17.52 -7.30 -11.94
C ALA A 68 16.50 -6.16 -12.10
N LEU A 69 15.54 -5.95 -11.19
CA LEU A 69 14.47 -4.94 -11.34
C LEU A 69 14.27 -4.13 -10.05
N GLY A 70 15.21 -3.25 -9.71
CA GLY A 70 14.94 -2.23 -8.68
C GLY A 70 16.19 -1.76 -7.93
N THR A 71 16.90 -0.83 -8.53
CA THR A 71 18.08 -0.15 -7.96
C THR A 71 17.70 0.84 -6.85
N ASP A 72 17.07 0.38 -5.76
CA ASP A 72 16.96 1.14 -4.52
C ASP A 72 17.65 0.37 -3.40
N LYS A 73 18.97 0.53 -3.27
CA LYS A 73 19.78 0.01 -2.16
C LYS A 73 19.55 0.77 -0.84
N GLY A 74 18.46 1.52 -0.73
CA GLY A 74 18.09 2.32 0.44
C GLY A 74 16.91 1.70 1.18
N GLU A 75 16.93 1.78 2.51
CA GLU A 75 15.80 1.39 3.36
C GLU A 75 14.54 2.18 2.96
N LYS A 76 13.48 1.47 2.58
CA LYS A 76 12.20 2.10 2.24
C LYS A 76 11.54 2.67 3.49
N TRP A 77 10.77 3.74 3.35
CA TRP A 77 10.16 4.43 4.51
C TRP A 77 9.27 3.51 5.36
N TRP A 78 8.61 2.52 4.74
CA TRP A 78 7.73 1.56 5.40
C TRP A 78 8.50 0.40 6.07
N GLN A 79 9.80 0.27 5.82
CA GLN A 79 10.70 -0.69 6.48
C GLN A 79 11.23 -0.14 7.81
N LYS A 80 11.18 1.19 8.02
CA LYS A 80 11.63 1.84 9.24
C LYS A 80 10.87 1.32 10.47
N GLU A 81 11.60 1.07 11.55
CA GLU A 81 11.03 0.55 12.79
C GLU A 81 9.90 1.45 13.32
N GLY A 82 8.79 0.84 13.75
CA GLY A 82 7.67 1.55 14.36
C GLY A 82 6.66 2.20 13.40
N VAL A 83 6.91 2.13 12.09
CA VAL A 83 5.95 2.57 11.05
C VAL A 83 4.84 1.54 10.86
N THR A 84 5.19 0.26 10.77
CA THR A 84 4.28 -0.86 10.53
C THR A 84 4.21 -1.81 11.73
N GLY A 85 3.23 -2.71 11.75
CA GLY A 85 3.13 -3.80 12.72
C GLY A 85 1.95 -3.70 13.70
N LEU A 86 1.97 -4.56 14.72
CA LEU A 86 0.84 -4.74 15.63
C LEU A 86 0.47 -3.44 16.36
N GLY A 87 -0.80 -3.06 16.27
CA GLY A 87 -1.32 -1.82 16.87
C GLY A 87 -1.03 -0.54 16.06
N LYS A 88 -0.35 -0.67 14.91
CA LYS A 88 -0.21 0.42 13.94
C LYS A 88 -1.39 0.42 12.97
N ARG A 89 -1.64 1.58 12.38
CA ARG A 89 -2.67 1.77 11.36
C ARG A 89 -2.17 1.48 9.95
N ILE A 90 -0.87 1.21 9.80
CA ILE A 90 -0.20 0.99 8.52
C ILE A 90 0.31 -0.44 8.49
N ASP A 91 -0.15 -1.20 7.50
CA ASP A 91 0.33 -2.53 7.16
C ASP A 91 0.94 -2.53 5.76
N VAL A 92 1.73 -3.56 5.44
CA VAL A 92 2.31 -3.77 4.10
C VAL A 92 1.89 -5.14 3.60
N VAL A 93 1.54 -5.22 2.32
CA VAL A 93 1.23 -6.48 1.64
C VAL A 93 1.94 -6.54 0.30
N ASP A 94 2.41 -7.72 -0.04
CA ASP A 94 2.90 -8.02 -1.37
C ASP A 94 1.75 -7.98 -2.40
N GLY A 95 2.01 -7.41 -3.57
CA GLY A 95 1.06 -7.29 -4.68
C GLY A 95 0.41 -8.62 -5.06
N LEU A 96 1.17 -9.72 -5.06
CA LEU A 96 0.69 -11.06 -5.39
C LEU A 96 -0.23 -11.63 -4.30
N ARG A 97 -0.10 -11.15 -3.06
CA ARG A 97 -0.89 -11.60 -1.90
C ARG A 97 -2.05 -10.68 -1.54
N THR A 98 -2.21 -9.56 -2.25
CA THR A 98 -3.26 -8.57 -1.97
C THR A 98 -4.66 -9.19 -2.01
N GLY A 99 -4.92 -10.12 -2.93
CA GLY A 99 -6.22 -10.80 -3.03
C GLY A 99 -6.54 -11.72 -1.85
N GLU A 100 -5.54 -12.42 -1.31
CA GLU A 100 -5.68 -13.24 -0.10
C GLU A 100 -5.90 -12.36 1.13
N ASP A 101 -5.08 -11.31 1.29
CA ASP A 101 -5.19 -10.38 2.42
C ASP A 101 -6.56 -9.67 2.43
N TRP A 102 -7.07 -9.28 1.25
CA TRP A 102 -8.41 -8.72 1.11
C TRP A 102 -9.50 -9.69 1.59
N ARG A 103 -9.45 -10.97 1.19
CA ARG A 103 -10.46 -11.96 1.62
C ARG A 103 -10.50 -12.13 3.13
N ARG A 104 -9.32 -12.23 3.75
CA ARG A 104 -9.17 -12.37 5.19
C ARG A 104 -9.67 -11.14 5.96
N ARG A 105 -9.33 -9.93 5.52
CA ARG A 105 -9.64 -8.69 6.27
C ARG A 105 -11.04 -8.14 6.00
N VAL A 106 -11.49 -8.23 4.75
CA VAL A 106 -12.70 -7.54 4.29
C VAL A 106 -13.84 -8.51 4.07
N SER A 107 -13.57 -9.69 3.52
CA SER A 107 -14.63 -10.66 3.19
C SER A 107 -15.02 -11.55 4.38
N GLY A 108 -14.29 -11.48 5.50
CA GLY A 108 -14.59 -12.25 6.71
C GLY A 108 -14.47 -13.78 6.53
N HIS A 109 -13.74 -14.23 5.51
CA HIS A 109 -13.46 -15.65 5.31
C HIS A 109 -12.10 -15.95 5.93
N ASP A 110 -12.13 -16.64 7.07
CA ASP A 110 -11.08 -17.56 7.51
C ASP A 110 -11.40 -18.96 6.93
#